data_AF-A0A081NDN4-F1
#
_entry.id   AF-A0A081NDN4-F1
#
_cell.length_a   1.000
_cell.length_b   1.000
_cell.length_c   1.000
_cell.angle_alpha   90.00
_cell.angle_beta   90.00
_cell.angle_gamma   90.00
#
_symmetry.space_group_name_H-M   'P 1'
#
loop_
_entity.id
_entity.type
_entity.pdbx_description
1 polymer ?
#
loop_
_entity_poly.entity_id
_entity_poly.type
_entity_poly.pdbx_seq_one_letter_code
_entity_poly.pdbx_strand_id
1 'polypeptide(L)'
;MRHLILLLLILPSFSWAMLEVPFYQSGWPKGDYQKNCKECRLEDNRLICSCEAPDKKFYKRSLDLSLCSLNIVSVKKGILHCETDLSFIPDDPVVEDDLEEEFSDSIDPADGLPLGSYRNYCEPCSIEDGILECSCKIDGWFWDSSYKATLPLESCEESDKVLYSGGLLFCSLDSFLSFHELGSSCRNCKLLKGTKLSCRCDKTPCGWSSTDIKKGRNKVAASLSSIQNCSAEIKNCNGVLRCGECRTWDYYDQTVLSRPVEGKHPRNGYCYPNSIW
;
A
#
# COMPACT_ATOMS: atom_id res chain seq x y z
N MET A 1 12.26 20.35 77.23
CA MET A 1 11.80 18.99 76.91
C MET A 1 11.14 19.02 75.53
N ARG A 2 11.64 18.15 74.62
CA ARG A 2 10.92 17.49 73.50
C ARG A 2 10.13 18.42 72.55
N HIS A 3 10.68 18.86 71.41
CA HIS A 3 10.78 18.11 70.15
C HIS A 3 9.54 17.26 69.81
N LEU A 4 8.73 17.69 68.83
CA LEU A 4 8.34 16.81 67.72
C LEU A 4 7.96 17.64 66.49
N ILE A 5 8.87 17.60 65.52
CA ILE A 5 8.74 18.11 64.16
C ILE A 5 7.96 17.03 63.38
N LEU A 6 6.81 17.38 62.79
CA LEU A 6 6.14 16.52 61.81
C LEU A 6 6.32 17.16 60.43
N LEU A 7 7.24 16.57 59.66
CA LEU A 7 7.57 16.92 58.29
C LEU A 7 6.34 16.79 57.38
N LEU A 8 5.94 17.90 56.75
CA LEU A 8 5.14 17.91 55.53
C LEU A 8 6.01 17.40 54.37
N LEU A 9 5.80 16.16 53.94
CA LEU A 9 6.25 15.62 52.66
C LEU A 9 5.39 16.22 51.53
N ILE A 10 5.77 17.40 51.06
CA ILE A 10 5.30 17.92 49.77
C ILE A 10 6.22 17.34 48.70
N LEU A 11 5.84 16.21 48.11
CA LEU A 11 6.48 15.72 46.90
C LEU A 11 6.01 16.62 45.74
N PRO A 12 6.89 17.43 45.12
CA PRO A 12 6.51 18.09 43.88
C PRO A 12 6.34 16.98 42.85
N SER A 13 5.11 16.76 42.41
CA SER A 13 4.81 16.08 41.17
C SER A 13 5.48 16.87 40.04
N PHE A 14 6.74 16.53 39.78
CA PHE A 14 7.44 16.89 38.56
C PHE A 14 6.70 16.18 37.43
N SER A 15 5.63 16.83 36.96
CA SER A 15 5.08 16.58 35.64
C SER A 15 6.19 16.89 34.67
N TRP A 16 6.89 15.85 34.21
CA TRP A 16 7.78 15.93 33.08
C TRP A 16 6.89 16.28 31.89
N ALA A 17 6.73 17.58 31.66
CA ALA A 17 6.34 18.09 30.36
C ALA A 17 7.44 17.60 29.42
N MET A 18 7.17 16.45 28.79
CA MET A 18 7.91 15.98 27.63
C MET A 18 7.90 17.16 26.65
N LEU A 19 9.02 17.87 26.59
CA LEU A 19 9.27 18.86 25.56
C LEU A 19 9.18 18.12 24.24
N GLU A 20 8.03 18.21 23.58
CA GLU A 20 7.89 17.90 22.17
C GLU A 20 8.77 18.90 21.42
N VAL A 21 10.03 18.52 21.21
CA VAL A 21 10.99 19.33 20.47
C VAL A 21 10.43 19.45 19.05
N PRO A 22 10.17 20.67 18.53
CA PRO A 22 9.60 20.83 17.21
C PRO A 22 10.62 20.38 16.16
N PHE A 23 10.47 19.15 15.65
CA PHE A 23 11.32 18.50 14.65
C PHE A 23 11.29 19.15 13.25
N TYR A 24 10.82 20.39 13.13
CA TYR A 24 10.45 21.01 11.86
C TYR A 24 11.63 21.50 10.99
N GLN A 25 12.87 21.45 11.48
CA GLN A 25 14.05 21.94 10.75
C GLN A 25 15.08 20.86 10.40
N SER A 26 14.80 19.59 10.69
CA SER A 26 15.81 18.55 10.60
C SER A 26 16.09 18.06 9.16
N GLY A 27 15.25 18.43 8.17
CA GLY A 27 15.35 17.89 6.80
C GLY A 27 14.84 16.44 6.67
N TRP A 28 14.34 15.86 7.76
CA TRP A 28 13.77 14.52 7.77
C TRP A 28 12.29 14.52 7.37
N PRO A 29 11.80 13.45 6.71
CA PRO A 29 10.37 13.27 6.52
C PRO A 29 9.66 13.16 7.87
N LYS A 30 8.41 13.60 7.91
CA LYS A 30 7.53 13.36 9.06
C LYS A 30 6.92 11.98 8.98
N GLY A 31 6.30 11.53 10.06
CA GLY A 31 5.42 10.36 10.07
C GLY A 31 5.81 9.32 11.09
N ASP A 32 5.13 8.17 11.07
CA ASP A 32 5.17 7.20 12.17
C ASP A 32 6.40 6.27 12.14
N TYR A 33 7.21 6.33 11.08
CA TYR A 33 8.44 5.54 10.98
C TYR A 33 9.42 5.81 12.11
N GLN A 34 9.40 7.02 12.68
CA GLN A 34 10.24 7.39 13.82
C GLN A 34 9.92 6.59 15.09
N LYS A 35 8.70 6.06 15.18
CA LYS A 35 8.23 5.21 16.29
C LYS A 35 8.42 3.72 15.99
N ASN A 36 8.20 3.32 14.73
CA ASN A 36 8.13 1.91 14.32
C ASN A 36 9.45 1.37 13.73
N CYS A 37 10.43 2.24 13.51
CA CYS A 37 11.75 1.87 12.99
C CYS A 37 12.87 2.44 13.88
N LYS A 38 14.06 1.85 13.74
CA LYS A 38 15.31 2.26 14.39
C LYS A 38 16.42 2.39 13.35
N GLU A 39 17.55 2.97 13.78
CA GLU A 39 18.77 3.09 12.94
C GLU A 39 18.50 3.78 11.59
N CYS A 40 17.61 4.77 11.62
CA CYS A 40 17.27 5.51 10.41
C CYS A 40 18.42 6.44 10.00
N ARG A 41 18.64 6.56 8.69
CA ARG A 41 19.54 7.54 8.05
C ARG A 41 18.95 8.02 6.74
N LEU A 42 19.32 9.24 6.35
CA LEU A 42 18.93 9.84 5.08
C LEU A 42 20.17 9.96 4.19
N GLU A 43 20.15 9.32 3.02
CA GLU A 43 21.26 9.32 2.05
C GLU A 43 20.69 9.62 0.66
N ASP A 44 21.11 10.71 0.01
CA ASP A 44 20.69 11.06 -1.36
C ASP A 44 19.16 10.98 -1.59
N ASN A 45 18.40 11.64 -0.71
CA ASN A 45 16.92 11.63 -0.74
C ASN A 45 16.28 10.24 -0.51
N ARG A 46 17.04 9.27 0.00
CA ARG A 46 16.57 7.93 0.37
C ARG A 46 16.56 7.77 1.88
N LEU A 47 15.40 7.48 2.43
CA LEU A 47 15.25 7.11 3.83
C LEU A 47 15.57 5.63 3.99
N ILE A 48 16.58 5.30 4.78
CA ILE A 48 16.98 3.92 5.09
C ILE A 48 16.77 3.70 6.58
N CYS A 49 15.97 2.72 6.96
CA CYS A 49 15.68 2.40 8.36
C CYS A 49 15.65 0.89 8.59
N SER A 50 15.75 0.46 9.84
CA SER A 50 15.45 -0.90 10.27
C SER A 50 14.07 -0.93 10.93
N CYS A 51 13.07 -1.55 10.30
CA CYS A 51 11.66 -1.45 10.69
C CYS A 51 11.11 -2.77 11.23
N GLU A 52 10.27 -2.69 12.27
CA GLU A 52 9.63 -3.88 12.88
C GLU A 52 8.57 -4.47 11.93
N ALA A 53 8.73 -5.73 11.56
CA ALA A 53 7.78 -6.49 10.76
C ALA A 53 6.79 -7.28 11.63
N PRO A 54 5.72 -7.87 11.05
CA PRO A 54 4.71 -8.61 11.81
C PRO A 54 5.25 -9.77 12.66
N ASP A 55 6.40 -10.34 12.28
CA ASP A 55 7.11 -11.40 12.99
C ASP A 55 7.96 -10.91 14.18
N LYS A 56 7.86 -9.62 14.54
CA LYS A 56 8.60 -8.96 15.61
C LYS A 56 10.11 -8.84 15.37
N LYS A 57 10.57 -9.10 14.16
CA LYS A 57 11.96 -8.85 13.76
C LYS A 57 12.09 -7.50 13.07
N PHE A 58 13.31 -6.98 13.06
CA PHE A 58 13.64 -5.72 12.40
C PHE A 58 14.37 -6.00 11.10
N TYR A 59 13.88 -5.42 10.01
CA TYR A 59 14.48 -5.58 8.69
C TYR A 59 14.87 -4.23 8.11
N LYS A 60 16.04 -4.18 7.45
CA LYS A 60 16.49 -2.99 6.73
C LYS A 60 15.56 -2.75 5.54
N ARG A 61 15.04 -1.52 5.44
CA ARG A 61 14.15 -1.04 4.38
C ARG A 61 14.65 0.30 3.89
N SER A 62 14.42 0.55 2.60
CA SER A 62 14.67 1.86 2.01
C SER A 62 13.45 2.39 1.30
N LEU A 63 13.24 3.70 1.36
CA LEU A 63 12.23 4.42 0.62
C LEU A 63 12.89 5.60 -0.10
N ASP A 64 12.72 5.67 -1.41
CA ASP A 64 13.11 6.85 -2.19
C ASP A 64 12.05 7.95 -1.97
N LEU A 65 12.45 9.05 -1.34
CA LEU A 65 11.52 10.14 -1.00
C LEU A 65 11.10 10.95 -2.24
N SER A 66 11.77 10.79 -3.38
CA SER A 66 11.35 11.43 -4.63
C SER A 66 10.03 10.87 -5.18
N LEU A 67 9.67 9.67 -4.74
CA LEU A 67 8.37 9.04 -5.03
C LEU A 67 7.25 9.61 -4.18
N CYS A 68 7.56 10.31 -3.09
CA CYS A 68 6.55 10.80 -2.17
C CYS A 68 6.02 12.16 -2.63
N SER A 69 4.71 12.25 -2.89
CA SER A 69 4.05 13.54 -3.13
C SER A 69 4.10 14.44 -1.89
N LEU A 70 4.12 13.83 -0.70
CA LEU A 70 4.24 14.50 0.58
C LEU A 70 5.52 14.08 1.29
N ASN A 71 6.11 14.99 2.06
CA ASN A 71 7.23 14.66 2.95
C ASN A 71 6.76 13.95 4.24
N ILE A 72 5.84 13.00 4.11
CA ILE A 72 5.27 12.19 5.18
C ILE A 72 5.46 10.71 4.81
N VAL A 73 6.11 9.97 5.69
CA VAL A 73 6.47 8.57 5.54
C VAL A 73 5.85 7.77 6.67
N SER A 74 5.18 6.68 6.32
CA SER A 74 4.55 5.78 7.28
C SER A 74 5.11 4.37 7.16
N VAL A 75 4.89 3.57 8.20
CA VAL A 75 5.28 2.15 8.26
C VAL A 75 4.05 1.28 8.29
N LYS A 76 3.86 0.49 7.23
CA LYS A 76 2.78 -0.50 7.15
C LYS A 76 3.38 -1.88 7.04
N LYS A 77 3.13 -2.73 8.04
CA LYS A 77 3.63 -4.12 8.11
C LYS A 77 5.16 -4.22 7.96
N GLY A 78 5.89 -3.29 8.57
CA GLY A 78 7.36 -3.23 8.51
C GLY A 78 7.93 -2.74 7.18
N ILE A 79 7.10 -2.15 6.32
CA ILE A 79 7.49 -1.56 5.03
C ILE A 79 7.32 -0.04 5.11
N LEU A 80 8.37 0.71 4.75
CA LEU A 80 8.31 2.15 4.58
C LEU A 80 7.52 2.49 3.31
N HIS A 81 6.59 3.43 3.38
CA HIS A 81 5.86 3.92 2.23
C HIS A 81 5.52 5.41 2.38
N CYS A 82 5.29 6.07 1.24
CA CYS A 82 4.87 7.46 1.20
C CYS A 82 3.39 7.57 1.54
N GLU A 83 3.02 8.56 2.35
CA GLU A 83 1.63 8.99 2.44
C GLU A 83 1.30 9.85 1.21
N THR A 84 0.18 9.55 0.56
CA THR A 84 -0.30 10.33 -0.60
C THR A 84 -1.17 11.50 -0.14
N ASP A 85 -0.99 12.67 -0.78
CA ASP A 85 -1.93 13.78 -0.60
C ASP A 85 -3.23 13.44 -1.31
N LEU A 86 -4.27 13.18 -0.51
CA LEU A 86 -5.60 12.82 -1.03
C LEU A 86 -6.22 13.94 -1.89
N SER A 87 -5.66 15.16 -1.88
CA SER A 87 -6.15 16.28 -2.68
C SER A 87 -5.62 16.33 -4.13
N PHE A 88 -4.60 15.53 -4.48
CA PHE A 88 -3.99 15.51 -5.82
C PHE A 88 -4.12 14.12 -6.47
N ILE A 89 -5.28 13.82 -7.07
CA ILE A 89 -5.45 12.63 -7.91
C ILE A 89 -5.72 13.11 -9.35
N PRO A 90 -4.80 12.88 -10.31
CA PRO A 90 -5.07 13.22 -11.70
C PRO A 90 -6.26 12.39 -12.22
N ASP A 91 -7.13 13.04 -13.00
CA ASP A 91 -8.22 12.37 -13.72
C ASP A 91 -7.63 11.26 -14.61
N ASP A 92 -8.34 10.12 -14.69
CA ASP A 92 -7.83 8.84 -15.20
C ASP A 92 -6.98 8.98 -16.49
N PRO A 93 -5.84 8.29 -16.61
CA PRO A 93 -5.12 8.23 -17.87
C PRO A 93 -6.04 7.66 -18.94
N VAL A 94 -6.10 8.34 -20.08
CA VAL A 94 -6.84 7.88 -21.27
C VAL A 94 -6.28 6.51 -21.62
N VAL A 95 -7.16 5.51 -21.61
CA VAL A 95 -6.84 4.15 -22.02
C VAL A 95 -6.55 4.20 -23.53
N GLU A 96 -5.28 4.17 -23.91
CA GLU A 96 -4.92 3.89 -25.30
C GLU A 96 -5.11 2.38 -25.53
N ASP A 97 -5.82 2.01 -26.59
CA ASP A 97 -6.11 0.62 -26.93
C ASP A 97 -4.80 -0.14 -27.23
N ASP A 98 -4.47 -1.08 -26.35
CA ASP A 98 -3.24 -1.88 -26.34
C ASP A 98 -3.10 -2.77 -27.58
N LEU A 99 -1.97 -2.65 -28.28
CA LEU A 99 -1.43 -3.71 -29.12
C LEU A 99 -0.91 -4.83 -28.22
N GLU A 100 -1.43 -6.04 -28.39
CA GLU A 100 -1.03 -7.22 -27.61
C GLU A 100 0.40 -7.64 -27.99
N GLU A 101 1.41 -7.18 -27.26
CA GLU A 101 2.73 -7.80 -27.31
C GLU A 101 2.70 -9.15 -26.57
N GLU A 102 2.96 -10.22 -27.32
CA GLU A 102 3.13 -11.55 -26.76
C GLU A 102 4.47 -11.64 -26.04
N PHE A 103 4.44 -11.53 -24.71
CA PHE A 103 5.62 -11.72 -23.87
C PHE A 103 5.96 -13.21 -23.73
N SER A 104 7.18 -13.55 -24.14
CA SER A 104 7.79 -14.87 -24.01
C SER A 104 8.31 -15.07 -22.59
N ASP A 105 7.63 -15.93 -21.82
CA ASP A 105 8.06 -16.42 -20.50
C ASP A 105 9.31 -17.33 -20.62
N SER A 106 10.49 -16.75 -20.85
CA SER A 106 11.75 -17.48 -20.63
C SER A 106 12.92 -16.51 -20.46
N ILE A 107 13.30 -16.22 -19.21
CA ILE A 107 14.62 -15.67 -18.87
C ILE A 107 15.29 -16.57 -17.83
N ASP A 108 16.56 -16.83 -18.14
CA ASP A 108 17.50 -17.81 -17.58
C ASP A 108 17.72 -17.67 -16.05
N PRO A 109 17.72 -18.77 -15.26
CA PRO A 109 18.07 -18.77 -13.85
C PRO A 109 19.57 -18.53 -13.55
N ALA A 110 20.34 -17.97 -14.48
CA ALA A 110 21.80 -17.91 -14.40
C ALA A 110 22.37 -16.95 -13.32
N ASP A 111 21.60 -15.95 -12.88
CA ASP A 111 22.16 -14.85 -12.05
C ASP A 111 21.94 -14.98 -10.54
N GLY A 112 21.37 -16.10 -10.06
CA GLY A 112 21.11 -16.31 -8.62
C GLY A 112 20.07 -15.36 -8.00
N LEU A 113 19.36 -14.59 -8.83
CA LEU A 113 18.26 -13.73 -8.43
C LEU A 113 16.94 -14.51 -8.32
N PRO A 114 15.98 -14.09 -7.48
CA PRO A 114 14.67 -14.74 -7.41
C PRO A 114 13.90 -14.60 -8.73
N LEU A 115 12.95 -15.50 -9.00
CA LEU A 115 12.04 -15.33 -10.13
C LEU A 115 10.93 -14.33 -9.76
N GLY A 116 10.27 -13.77 -10.76
CA GLY A 116 9.10 -12.91 -10.54
C GLY A 116 8.96 -11.77 -11.53
N SER A 117 7.85 -11.05 -11.42
CA SER A 117 7.49 -9.98 -12.37
C SER A 117 8.36 -8.74 -12.25
N TYR A 118 9.10 -8.57 -11.15
CA TYR A 118 9.96 -7.41 -10.95
C TYR A 118 11.02 -7.25 -12.04
N ARG A 119 11.52 -8.36 -12.61
CA ARG A 119 12.55 -8.35 -13.65
C ARG A 119 12.13 -7.62 -14.93
N ASN A 120 10.83 -7.48 -15.17
CA ASN A 120 10.31 -6.75 -16.33
C ASN A 120 10.40 -5.22 -16.16
N TYR A 121 10.57 -4.76 -14.93
CA TYR A 121 10.50 -3.34 -14.56
C TYR A 121 11.76 -2.85 -13.85
N CYS A 122 12.62 -3.78 -13.44
CA CYS A 122 13.73 -3.53 -12.56
C CYS A 122 15.04 -4.04 -13.15
N GLU A 123 15.95 -3.13 -13.42
CA GLU A 123 17.28 -3.39 -13.94
C GLU A 123 18.22 -2.19 -13.68
N PRO A 124 19.46 -2.41 -13.19
CA PRO A 124 20.02 -3.69 -12.76
C PRO A 124 19.49 -4.13 -11.38
N CYS A 125 19.64 -5.42 -11.07
CA CYS A 125 19.33 -6.01 -9.76
C CYS A 125 20.52 -6.83 -9.22
N SER A 126 20.70 -6.84 -7.91
CA SER A 126 21.74 -7.60 -7.20
C SER A 126 21.26 -8.05 -5.82
N ILE A 127 21.87 -9.08 -5.26
CA ILE A 127 21.67 -9.48 -3.86
C ILE A 127 22.94 -9.19 -3.07
N GLU A 128 22.83 -8.38 -2.02
CA GLU A 128 23.92 -8.08 -1.08
C GLU A 128 23.39 -8.29 0.35
N ASP A 129 24.11 -9.07 1.16
CA ASP A 129 23.72 -9.39 2.55
C ASP A 129 22.27 -9.91 2.70
N GLY A 130 21.81 -10.73 1.76
CA GLY A 130 20.44 -11.28 1.77
C GLY A 130 19.35 -10.25 1.42
N ILE A 131 19.72 -9.06 0.93
CA ILE A 131 18.81 -8.02 0.47
C ILE A 131 18.87 -7.95 -1.05
N LEU A 132 17.72 -8.17 -1.69
CA LEU A 132 17.55 -7.89 -3.11
C LEU A 132 17.46 -6.37 -3.29
N GLU A 133 18.41 -5.78 -4.02
CA GLU A 133 18.40 -4.37 -4.43
C GLU A 133 18.21 -4.28 -5.94
N CYS A 134 17.31 -3.40 -6.38
CA CYS A 134 16.97 -3.22 -7.79
C CYS A 134 16.78 -1.75 -8.13
N SER A 135 17.12 -1.33 -9.35
CA SER A 135 16.70 -0.04 -9.91
C SER A 135 15.46 -0.26 -10.77
N CYS A 136 14.30 0.26 -10.37
CA CYS A 136 13.01 0.00 -11.02
C CYS A 136 12.42 1.24 -11.68
N LYS A 137 11.68 1.05 -12.78
CA LYS A 137 10.91 2.10 -13.48
C LYS A 137 9.42 1.99 -13.11
N ILE A 138 8.74 3.11 -12.91
CA ILE A 138 7.27 3.22 -12.85
C ILE A 138 6.83 3.88 -14.15
N ASP A 139 6.07 3.16 -14.96
CA ASP A 139 5.54 3.70 -16.21
C ASP A 139 4.48 4.79 -15.91
N GLY A 140 4.47 5.83 -16.75
CA GLY A 140 3.46 6.90 -16.67
C GLY A 140 3.83 8.09 -15.79
N TRP A 141 5.02 8.13 -15.20
CA TRP A 141 5.57 9.36 -14.64
C TRP A 141 6.28 10.17 -15.72
N PHE A 142 6.19 11.51 -15.70
CA PHE A 142 6.60 12.42 -16.81
C PHE A 142 8.11 12.41 -17.17
N TRP A 143 8.89 11.55 -16.53
CA TRP A 143 10.33 11.38 -16.72
C TRP A 143 10.62 9.89 -16.51
N ASP A 144 11.50 9.28 -17.32
CA ASP A 144 12.03 7.92 -17.16
C ASP A 144 12.89 7.81 -15.88
N SER A 145 12.28 8.07 -14.74
CA SER A 145 12.94 8.02 -13.44
C SER A 145 13.03 6.57 -13.01
N SER A 146 14.25 6.12 -12.73
CA SER A 146 14.49 4.86 -12.05
C SER A 146 14.71 5.11 -10.56
N TYR A 147 14.17 4.25 -9.70
CA TYR A 147 14.31 4.35 -8.23
C TYR A 147 14.79 3.03 -7.66
N LYS A 148 15.51 3.13 -6.54
CA LYS A 148 16.00 1.94 -5.84
C LYS A 148 14.91 1.32 -4.97
N ALA A 149 14.56 0.08 -5.28
CA ALA A 149 13.70 -0.76 -4.47
C ALA A 149 14.52 -1.84 -3.75
N THR A 150 14.16 -2.15 -2.50
CA THR A 150 14.85 -3.17 -1.69
C THR A 150 13.90 -4.18 -1.06
N LEU A 151 14.32 -5.45 -1.01
CA LEU A 151 13.58 -6.55 -0.39
C LEU A 151 14.53 -7.44 0.41
N PRO A 152 14.48 -7.44 1.75
CA PRO A 152 15.20 -8.40 2.58
C PRO A 152 14.58 -9.79 2.37
N LEU A 153 15.32 -10.68 1.73
CA LEU A 153 14.83 -12.01 1.32
C LEU A 153 14.56 -12.92 2.52
N GLU A 154 15.20 -12.66 3.66
CA GLU A 154 14.89 -13.35 4.93
C GLU A 154 13.45 -13.12 5.41
N SER A 155 12.80 -12.04 4.97
CA SER A 155 11.39 -11.78 5.26
C SER A 155 10.42 -12.55 4.35
N CYS A 156 10.94 -13.26 3.35
CA CYS A 156 10.14 -14.04 2.41
C CYS A 156 10.11 -15.52 2.84
N GLU A 157 8.90 -16.05 3.05
CA GLU A 157 8.69 -17.48 3.28
C GLU A 157 9.00 -18.29 2.02
N GLU A 158 8.59 -17.75 0.86
CA GLU A 158 8.94 -18.21 -0.47
C GLU A 158 9.57 -17.03 -1.22
N SER A 159 10.86 -17.10 -1.54
CA SER A 159 11.57 -16.04 -2.25
C SER A 159 11.51 -16.20 -3.77
N ASP A 160 10.86 -17.25 -4.28
CA ASP A 160 10.87 -17.61 -5.70
C ASP A 160 9.95 -16.75 -6.57
N LYS A 161 9.08 -15.89 -5.99
CA LYS A 161 8.11 -15.08 -6.76
C LYS A 161 8.00 -13.65 -6.26
N VAL A 162 9.08 -12.90 -6.44
CA VAL A 162 9.11 -11.47 -6.09
C VAL A 162 8.24 -10.65 -7.04
N LEU A 163 7.36 -9.83 -6.48
CA LEU A 163 6.49 -8.94 -7.22
C LEU A 163 6.97 -7.49 -7.09
N TYR A 164 6.77 -6.71 -8.15
CA TYR A 164 6.98 -5.26 -8.15
C TYR A 164 5.67 -4.52 -8.33
N SER A 165 5.43 -3.52 -7.48
CA SER A 165 4.26 -2.63 -7.55
C SER A 165 4.60 -1.28 -6.91
N GLY A 166 4.44 -0.18 -7.65
CA GLY A 166 4.49 1.16 -7.07
C GLY A 166 5.81 1.57 -6.44
N GLY A 167 6.94 1.08 -6.96
CA GLY A 167 8.24 1.32 -6.34
C GLY A 167 8.59 0.37 -5.18
N LEU A 168 7.71 -0.57 -4.83
CA LEU A 168 7.94 -1.55 -3.77
C LEU A 168 8.10 -2.96 -4.33
N LEU A 169 8.92 -3.76 -3.64
CA LEU A 169 9.09 -5.19 -3.87
C LEU A 169 8.36 -5.99 -2.79
N PHE A 170 7.68 -7.06 -3.20
CA PHE A 170 6.88 -7.93 -2.34
C PHE A 170 7.32 -9.38 -2.50
N CYS A 171 7.35 -10.14 -1.42
CA CYS A 171 7.75 -11.55 -1.44
C CYS A 171 6.77 -12.44 -2.21
N SER A 172 5.48 -12.09 -2.20
CA SER A 172 4.42 -12.90 -2.80
C SER A 172 3.15 -12.07 -3.05
N LEU A 173 2.22 -12.62 -3.84
CA LEU A 173 0.91 -12.01 -4.05
C LEU A 173 0.16 -11.81 -2.73
N ASP A 174 0.24 -12.77 -1.80
CA ASP A 174 -0.43 -12.64 -0.50
C ASP A 174 0.15 -11.51 0.34
N SER A 175 1.48 -11.32 0.33
CA SER A 175 2.12 -10.19 1.03
C SER A 175 1.66 -8.84 0.46
N PHE A 176 1.53 -8.75 -0.87
CA PHE A 176 1.02 -7.58 -1.57
C PHE A 176 -0.46 -7.31 -1.25
N LEU A 177 -1.34 -8.32 -1.34
CA LEU A 177 -2.76 -8.18 -1.02
C LEU A 177 -2.98 -7.82 0.45
N SER A 178 -2.13 -8.35 1.33
CA SER A 178 -2.11 -8.03 2.76
C SER A 178 -1.72 -6.57 2.95
N PHE A 179 -0.66 -6.08 2.31
CA PHE A 179 -0.23 -4.69 2.39
C PHE A 179 -1.35 -3.70 2.01
N HIS A 180 -2.09 -3.99 0.94
CA HIS A 180 -3.24 -3.17 0.49
C HIS A 180 -4.57 -3.51 1.17
N GLU A 181 -4.59 -4.37 2.19
CA GLU A 181 -5.80 -4.77 2.95
C GLU A 181 -6.95 -5.34 2.11
N LEU A 182 -6.66 -5.76 0.87
CA LEU A 182 -7.61 -6.35 -0.06
C LEU A 182 -8.13 -7.71 0.42
N GLY A 183 -7.39 -8.39 1.30
CA GLY A 183 -7.79 -9.64 1.92
C GLY A 183 -9.06 -9.56 2.78
N SER A 184 -9.59 -8.37 3.07
CA SER A 184 -10.87 -8.21 3.78
C SER A 184 -12.08 -8.19 2.83
N SER A 185 -11.92 -7.60 1.64
CA SER A 185 -13.02 -7.27 0.72
C SER A 185 -12.92 -7.94 -0.66
N CYS A 186 -11.78 -8.57 -0.96
CA CYS A 186 -11.53 -9.28 -2.21
C CYS A 186 -11.06 -10.72 -1.93
N ARG A 187 -11.40 -11.63 -2.84
CA ARG A 187 -11.10 -13.07 -2.79
C ARG A 187 -10.67 -13.56 -4.17
N ASN A 188 -9.99 -14.72 -4.20
CA ASN A 188 -9.54 -15.36 -5.45
C ASN A 188 -8.74 -14.41 -6.34
N CYS A 189 -7.87 -13.62 -5.73
CA CYS A 189 -7.00 -12.70 -6.43
C CYS A 189 -5.88 -13.48 -7.14
N LYS A 190 -5.57 -13.08 -8.37
CA LYS A 190 -4.49 -13.63 -9.19
C LYS A 190 -3.88 -12.53 -10.05
N LEU A 191 -2.61 -12.70 -10.40
CA LEU A 191 -1.96 -11.88 -11.41
C LEU A 191 -2.10 -12.56 -12.77
N LEU A 192 -2.55 -11.80 -13.75
CA LEU A 192 -2.63 -12.20 -15.15
C LEU A 192 -1.49 -11.49 -15.89
N LYS A 193 -0.70 -12.24 -16.66
CA LYS A 193 0.46 -11.71 -17.41
C LYS A 193 1.45 -10.91 -16.52
N GLY A 194 1.57 -11.28 -15.23
CA GLY A 194 2.48 -10.63 -14.27
C GLY A 194 2.08 -9.23 -13.78
N THR A 195 1.10 -8.57 -14.41
CA THR A 195 0.83 -7.13 -14.22
C THR A 195 -0.62 -6.83 -13.86
N LYS A 196 -1.56 -7.54 -14.45
CA LYS A 196 -2.99 -7.30 -14.25
C LYS A 196 -3.49 -8.06 -13.04
N LEU A 197 -3.85 -7.34 -11.99
CA LEU A 197 -4.50 -7.93 -10.82
C LEU A 197 -5.97 -8.20 -11.13
N SER A 198 -6.40 -9.44 -10.93
CA SER A 198 -7.79 -9.87 -11.10
C SER A 198 -8.29 -10.53 -9.82
N CYS A 199 -9.39 -10.04 -9.27
CA CYS A 199 -9.99 -10.50 -8.01
C CYS A 199 -11.51 -10.67 -8.15
N ARG A 200 -12.13 -11.31 -7.15
CA ARG A 200 -13.57 -11.17 -6.89
C ARG A 200 -13.78 -10.33 -5.64
N CYS A 201 -14.33 -9.14 -5.81
CA CYS A 201 -14.45 -8.16 -4.74
C CYS A 201 -15.91 -7.93 -4.36
N ASP A 202 -16.13 -7.67 -3.07
CA ASP A 202 -17.44 -7.32 -2.52
C ASP A 202 -17.82 -5.91 -3.00
N LYS A 203 -19.00 -5.78 -3.61
CA LYS A 203 -19.68 -4.50 -3.75
C LYS A 203 -20.12 -4.02 -2.37
N THR A 204 -20.28 -2.70 -2.24
CA THR A 204 -20.83 -2.12 -1.02
C THR A 204 -22.16 -2.82 -0.68
N PRO A 205 -22.48 -3.04 0.61
CA PRO A 205 -23.75 -3.67 1.03
C PRO A 205 -25.01 -2.92 0.58
N CYS A 206 -24.79 -1.73 0.05
CA CYS A 206 -25.73 -0.69 -0.13
C CYS A 206 -26.46 -0.92 -1.47
N GLY A 207 -27.80 -1.00 -1.44
CA GLY A 207 -28.61 -1.48 -2.57
C GLY A 207 -28.70 -3.01 -2.73
N TRP A 208 -28.11 -3.78 -1.79
CA TRP A 208 -28.23 -5.24 -1.74
C TRP A 208 -29.10 -5.68 -0.58
N SER A 209 -29.98 -6.65 -0.80
CA SER A 209 -30.71 -7.26 0.31
C SER A 209 -29.74 -8.10 1.17
N SER A 210 -30.02 -8.23 2.47
CA SER A 210 -29.25 -9.12 3.35
C SER A 210 -29.24 -10.57 2.84
N THR A 211 -30.31 -10.99 2.17
CA THR A 211 -30.40 -12.28 1.48
C THR A 211 -29.41 -12.39 0.32
N ASP A 212 -29.25 -11.33 -0.48
CA ASP A 212 -28.29 -11.35 -1.60
C ASP A 212 -26.84 -11.33 -1.12
N ILE A 213 -26.55 -10.59 -0.04
CA ILE A 213 -25.24 -10.59 0.62
C ILE A 213 -24.93 -11.99 1.18
N LYS A 214 -25.88 -12.62 1.89
CA LYS A 214 -25.72 -14.00 2.38
C LYS A 214 -25.51 -15.01 1.25
N LYS A 215 -26.12 -14.77 0.08
CA LYS A 215 -25.91 -15.59 -1.14
C LYS A 215 -24.62 -15.22 -1.90
N GLY A 216 -23.84 -14.26 -1.41
CA GLY A 216 -22.59 -13.80 -2.04
C GLY A 216 -22.79 -13.13 -3.40
N ARG A 217 -24.00 -12.66 -3.71
CA ARG A 217 -24.32 -12.06 -5.02
C ARG A 217 -23.70 -10.68 -5.19
N ASN A 218 -23.31 -10.02 -4.10
CA ASN A 218 -22.59 -8.75 -4.12
C ASN A 218 -21.13 -8.91 -4.56
N LYS A 219 -20.63 -10.12 -4.83
CA LYS A 219 -19.27 -10.35 -5.31
C LYS A 219 -19.19 -10.22 -6.82
N VAL A 220 -18.38 -9.29 -7.30
CA VAL A 220 -18.15 -9.05 -8.73
C VAL A 220 -16.70 -9.29 -9.10
N ALA A 221 -16.45 -9.60 -10.37
CA ALA A 221 -15.08 -9.61 -10.89
C ALA A 221 -14.57 -8.16 -10.92
N ALA A 222 -13.38 -7.96 -10.39
CA ALA A 222 -12.69 -6.68 -10.36
C ALA A 222 -11.29 -6.88 -10.94
N SER A 223 -10.78 -5.89 -11.68
CA SER A 223 -9.43 -5.94 -12.18
C SER A 223 -8.76 -4.58 -12.17
N LEU A 224 -7.46 -4.57 -11.95
CA LEU A 224 -6.57 -3.43 -12.09
C LEU A 224 -5.57 -3.77 -13.20
N SER A 225 -5.49 -2.94 -14.24
CA SER A 225 -4.75 -3.23 -15.48
C SER A 225 -3.24 -3.37 -15.25
N SER A 226 -2.66 -2.49 -14.44
CA SER A 226 -1.23 -2.48 -14.10
C SER A 226 -1.08 -2.15 -12.62
N ILE A 227 -0.56 -3.11 -11.83
CA ILE A 227 -0.18 -2.85 -10.43
C ILE A 227 1.14 -2.08 -10.34
N GLN A 228 1.99 -2.17 -11.37
CA GLN A 228 3.30 -1.54 -11.39
C GLN A 228 3.20 -0.03 -11.25
N ASN A 229 2.18 0.54 -11.88
CA ASN A 229 1.95 1.98 -11.93
C ASN A 229 1.28 2.50 -10.65
N CYS A 230 1.02 1.62 -9.68
CA CYS A 230 0.33 1.97 -8.46
C CYS A 230 1.25 2.33 -7.31
N SER A 231 1.64 3.61 -7.23
CA SER A 231 2.37 4.17 -6.09
C SER A 231 1.51 4.37 -4.84
N ALA A 232 0.18 4.39 -4.99
CA ALA A 232 -0.77 4.57 -3.90
C ALA A 232 -1.37 3.24 -3.41
N GLU A 233 -2.11 3.28 -2.30
CA GLU A 233 -2.85 2.13 -1.81
C GLU A 233 -3.90 1.66 -2.82
N ILE A 234 -3.96 0.35 -3.11
CA ILE A 234 -5.00 -0.22 -3.96
C ILE A 234 -6.24 -0.51 -3.11
N LYS A 235 -7.37 0.11 -3.47
CA LYS A 235 -8.65 -0.05 -2.76
C LYS A 235 -9.70 -0.76 -3.61
N ASN A 236 -10.61 -1.45 -2.94
CA ASN A 236 -11.84 -1.94 -3.55
C ASN A 236 -12.93 -0.87 -3.45
N CYS A 237 -13.20 -0.21 -4.57
CA CYS A 237 -14.18 0.84 -4.72
C CYS A 237 -15.45 0.26 -5.33
N ASN A 238 -16.27 -0.35 -4.46
CA ASN A 238 -17.56 -0.92 -4.83
C ASN A 238 -17.48 -1.97 -5.97
N GLY A 239 -16.51 -2.88 -5.87
CA GLY A 239 -16.28 -3.93 -6.85
C GLY A 239 -15.37 -3.52 -8.01
N VAL A 240 -14.77 -2.33 -7.95
CA VAL A 240 -13.74 -1.86 -8.89
C VAL A 240 -12.43 -1.70 -8.11
N LEU A 241 -11.32 -2.25 -8.62
CA LEU A 241 -10.01 -2.03 -8.02
C LEU A 241 -9.45 -0.70 -8.53
N ARG A 242 -9.06 0.18 -7.61
CA ARG A 242 -8.49 1.49 -7.93
C ARG A 242 -7.15 1.68 -7.26
N CYS A 243 -6.32 2.47 -7.91
CA CYS A 243 -5.14 3.04 -7.30
C CYS A 243 -5.50 4.31 -6.54
N GLY A 244 -5.23 4.35 -5.23
CA GLY A 244 -5.59 5.47 -4.37
C GLY A 244 -7.04 5.43 -3.90
N GLU A 245 -7.63 6.61 -3.75
CA GLU A 245 -8.97 6.75 -3.19
C GLU A 245 -10.09 6.32 -4.13
N CYS A 246 -11.19 5.90 -3.51
CA CYS A 246 -12.42 5.66 -4.24
C CYS A 246 -13.07 6.97 -4.63
N ARG A 247 -13.47 7.08 -5.90
CA ARG A 247 -14.12 8.26 -6.43
C ARG A 247 -15.64 8.16 -6.22
N THR A 248 -16.32 9.29 -6.19
CA THR A 248 -17.79 9.33 -6.00
C THR A 248 -18.52 8.48 -7.03
N TRP A 249 -18.01 8.41 -8.26
CA TRP A 249 -18.62 7.63 -9.33
C TRP A 249 -18.34 6.14 -9.33
N ASP A 250 -17.36 5.65 -8.57
CA ASP A 250 -17.22 4.21 -8.37
C ASP A 250 -18.46 3.63 -7.63
N TYR A 251 -19.22 4.49 -6.94
CA TYR A 251 -20.47 4.15 -6.28
C TYR A 251 -21.71 4.34 -7.18
N TYR A 252 -21.59 4.99 -8.34
CA TYR A 252 -22.66 5.06 -9.34
C TYR A 252 -22.64 3.81 -10.21
N ASP A 253 -23.43 2.81 -9.84
CA ASP A 253 -23.64 1.65 -10.70
C ASP A 253 -24.55 2.04 -11.89
N GLN A 254 -23.93 2.50 -12.99
CA GLN A 254 -24.63 2.89 -14.21
C GLN A 254 -25.44 1.73 -14.82
N THR A 255 -25.12 0.48 -14.46
CA THR A 255 -25.80 -0.70 -15.00
C THR A 255 -27.08 -1.08 -14.22
N VAL A 256 -27.33 -0.46 -13.06
CA VAL A 256 -28.46 -0.81 -12.16
C VAL A 256 -29.76 -0.06 -12.46
N LEU A 257 -29.86 0.63 -13.60
CA LEU A 257 -31.16 0.98 -14.19
C LEU A 257 -32.04 -0.26 -14.49
N SER A 258 -31.48 -1.47 -14.38
CA SER A 258 -32.12 -2.74 -14.72
C SER A 258 -32.44 -3.66 -13.52
N ARG A 259 -32.39 -3.19 -12.26
CA ARG A 259 -33.01 -3.98 -11.17
C ARG A 259 -34.51 -3.69 -11.07
N PRO A 260 -35.38 -4.70 -11.31
CA PRO A 260 -36.79 -4.56 -11.02
C PRO A 260 -36.94 -4.50 -9.51
N VAL A 261 -37.26 -3.32 -8.99
CA VAL A 261 -37.89 -3.24 -7.67
C VAL A 261 -39.32 -3.72 -7.88
N GLU A 262 -39.55 -5.04 -7.82
CA GLU A 262 -40.88 -5.51 -7.48
C GLU A 262 -41.12 -5.18 -6.00
N GLY A 263 -41.64 -3.98 -5.77
CA GLY A 263 -42.58 -3.72 -4.69
C GLY A 263 -42.14 -2.89 -3.48
N LYS A 264 -40.86 -2.57 -3.24
CA LYS A 264 -40.48 -1.67 -2.14
C LYS A 264 -39.21 -0.87 -2.44
N HIS A 265 -39.33 0.46 -2.45
CA HIS A 265 -38.18 1.36 -2.40
C HIS A 265 -37.20 0.89 -1.32
N PRO A 266 -35.89 0.82 -1.60
CA PRO A 266 -34.92 0.56 -0.56
C PRO A 266 -35.04 1.68 0.48
N ARG A 267 -35.27 1.33 1.75
CA ARG A 267 -35.30 2.29 2.87
C ARG A 267 -33.98 3.04 3.03
N ASN A 268 -32.91 2.53 2.43
CA ASN A 268 -31.59 3.12 2.44
C ASN A 268 -31.37 3.73 1.05
N GLY A 269 -31.38 5.07 0.97
CA GLY A 269 -31.19 5.84 -0.26
C GLY A 269 -29.80 5.68 -0.88
N TYR A 270 -29.46 6.59 -1.80
CA TYR A 270 -28.18 6.61 -2.51
C TYR A 270 -27.00 6.34 -1.57
N CYS A 271 -26.16 5.42 -2.00
CA CYS A 271 -25.05 4.91 -1.24
C CYS A 271 -23.85 5.84 -1.36
N TYR A 272 -23.95 6.97 -0.68
CA TYR A 272 -22.74 7.72 -0.32
C TYR A 272 -22.17 7.04 0.92
N PRO A 273 -20.93 6.54 0.90
CA PRO A 273 -20.27 6.20 2.15
C PRO A 273 -20.30 7.44 3.05
N ASN A 274 -20.51 7.25 4.35
CA ASN A 274 -20.57 8.34 5.35
C ASN A 274 -19.27 9.17 5.45
N SER A 275 -18.27 8.89 4.61
CA SER A 275 -16.93 9.47 4.59
C SER A 275 -16.68 10.44 3.43
N ILE A 276 -17.72 10.89 2.71
CA ILE A 276 -17.58 11.90 1.62
C ILE A 276 -17.96 13.32 2.11
N TRP A 277 -18.14 13.51 3.42
CA TRP A 277 -18.43 14.82 4.02
C TRP A 277 -17.43 15.14 5.13
#